data_AF-K2AG71-F1
#
_entry.id   AF-K2AG71-F1
#
_cell.length_a   1.000
_cell.length_b   1.000
_cell.length_c   1.000
_cell.angle_alpha   90.00
_cell.angle_beta   90.00
_cell.angle_gamma   90.00
#
_symmetry.space_group_name_H-M   'P 1'
#
loop_
_entity.id
_entity.type
_entity.pdbx_description
1 polymer ?
#
loop_
_entity_poly.entity_id
_entity_poly.type
_entity_poly.pdbx_seq_one_letter_code
_entity_poly.pdbx_strand_id
1 'polypeptide(L)' 'MIMSEDCRRRIDSVRVGHVYQEHGMLTADGPFPFDQLPIGSRVRVLPNHVCMTAAMYDGYRVVDAGAGPVVDLWSRINGW' A
#
# COMPACT_ATOMS: atom_id res chain seq x y z
N MET A 1 -1.70 -6.64 3.68
CA MET A 1 -2.86 -6.10 4.44
C MET A 1 -3.28 -4.78 3.79
N ILE A 2 -4.58 -4.51 3.63
CA ILE A 2 -5.07 -3.23 3.10
C ILE A 2 -5.50 -2.31 4.25
N MET A 3 -4.96 -1.10 4.26
CA MET A 3 -5.28 -0.04 5.22
C MET A 3 -5.94 1.13 4.50
N SER A 4 -6.70 1.93 5.24
CA SER A 4 -7.12 3.27 4.82
C SER A 4 -5.92 4.13 4.41
N GLU A 5 -6.16 5.17 3.62
CA GLU A 5 -5.10 6.09 3.18
C GLU A 5 -4.30 6.68 4.35
N ASP A 6 -4.98 6.95 5.47
CA ASP A 6 -4.38 7.46 6.72
C ASP A 6 -3.60 6.42 7.54
N CYS A 7 -3.61 5.17 7.11
CA CYS A 7 -3.04 4.01 7.78
C CYS A 7 -3.60 3.73 9.19
N ARG A 8 -4.74 4.33 9.58
CA ARG A 8 -5.31 4.18 10.94
C ARG A 8 -6.28 3.03 11.07
N ARG A 9 -6.87 2.59 9.96
CA ARG A 9 -7.89 1.52 9.94
C ARG A 9 -7.53 0.46 8.91
N ARG A 10 -7.61 -0.80 9.33
CA ARG A 10 -7.59 -1.94 8.39
C ARG A 10 -8.94 -2.05 7.69
N ILE A 11 -8.93 -2.29 6.39
CA ILE A 11 -10.14 -2.51 5.59
C ILE A 11 -10.51 -4.00 5.68
N ASP A 12 -11.40 -4.33 6.62
CA ASP A 12 -12.01 -5.65 6.83
C ASP A 12 -11.04 -6.83 6.64
N SER A 13 -11.50 -7.90 5.96
CA SER A 13 -10.72 -9.06 5.56
C SER A 13 -10.00 -8.86 4.22
N VAL A 14 -9.92 -7.63 3.71
CA VAL A 14 -9.38 -7.34 2.37
C VAL A 14 -7.85 -7.48 2.34
N ARG A 15 -7.35 -8.16 1.31
CA ARG A 15 -5.93 -8.36 1.00
C ARG A 15 -5.68 -8.21 -0.50
N VAL A 16 -4.42 -7.98 -0.88
CA VAL A 16 -4.00 -8.22 -2.27
C VAL A 16 -3.90 -9.74 -2.43
N GLY A 17 -4.84 -10.35 -3.14
CA GLY A 17 -4.90 -11.79 -3.36
C GLY A 17 -4.05 -12.24 -4.54
N HIS A 18 -3.98 -11.42 -5.58
CA HIS A 18 -3.17 -11.67 -6.77
C HIS A 18 -2.45 -10.41 -7.22
N VAL A 19 -1.30 -10.60 -7.86
CA VAL A 19 -0.49 -9.52 -8.42
C VAL A 19 -0.07 -9.85 -9.84
N TYR A 20 -0.06 -8.82 -10.66
CA TYR A 20 0.54 -8.74 -11.98
C TYR A 20 1.57 -7.59 -11.93
N GLN A 21 2.29 -7.32 -13.03
CA GLN A 21 3.40 -6.36 -13.02
C GLN A 21 3.01 -4.98 -12.42
N GLU A 22 1.85 -4.44 -12.80
CA GLU A 22 1.37 -3.12 -12.35
C GLU A 22 -0.07 -3.14 -11.82
N HIS A 23 -0.67 -4.33 -11.71
CA HIS A 23 -2.05 -4.51 -11.26
C HIS A 23 -2.10 -5.46 -10.05
N GLY A 24 -2.81 -5.06 -9.00
CA GLY A 24 -3.14 -5.92 -7.87
C GLY A 24 -4.63 -6.22 -7.83
N MET A 25 -5.01 -7.48 -7.62
CA MET A 25 -6.39 -7.88 -7.40
C MET A 25 -6.65 -7.98 -5.90
N LEU A 26 -7.58 -7.16 -5.39
CA LEU A 26 -8.03 -7.25 -4.02
C LEU A 26 -9.03 -8.40 -3.87
N THR A 27 -8.87 -9.17 -2.79
CA THR A 27 -9.78 -10.24 -2.40
C THR A 27 -10.17 -10.06 -0.94
N ALA A 28 -11.35 -10.55 -0.57
CA ALA A 28 -11.86 -10.54 0.79
C ALA A 28 -12.25 -11.97 1.20
N ASP A 29 -12.20 -12.25 2.51
CA ASP A 29 -12.88 -13.42 3.04
C ASP A 29 -14.35 -13.05 3.20
N GLY A 30 -15.20 -13.58 2.33
CA GLY A 30 -16.63 -13.23 2.23
C GLY A 30 -16.92 -12.18 1.14
N PRO A 31 -18.10 -11.53 1.18
CA PRO A 31 -18.46 -10.48 0.24
C PRO A 31 -17.47 -9.32 0.24
N PHE A 32 -17.16 -8.78 -0.94
CA PHE A 32 -16.24 -7.66 -1.07
C PHE A 32 -16.93 -6.32 -0.69
N PRO A 33 -16.30 -5.46 0.14
CA PRO A 33 -16.89 -4.21 0.62
C PRO A 33 -16.76 -3.08 -0.41
N PHE A 34 -17.53 -3.14 -1.52
CA PHE A 34 -17.47 -2.17 -2.60
C PHE A 34 -17.82 -0.74 -2.18
N ASP A 35 -18.65 -0.58 -1.15
CA ASP A 35 -19.04 0.70 -0.56
C ASP A 35 -17.87 1.42 0.15
N GLN A 36 -16.91 0.66 0.70
CA GLN A 36 -15.71 1.21 1.34
C GLN A 36 -14.59 1.52 0.35
N LEU A 37 -14.64 0.95 -0.86
CA LEU A 37 -13.59 1.05 -1.88
C LEU A 37 -14.18 1.43 -3.26
N PRO A 38 -14.88 2.57 -3.38
CA PRO A 38 -15.29 3.07 -4.70
C PRO A 38 -14.07 3.34 -5.59
N ILE A 39 -14.27 3.30 -6.91
CA ILE A 39 -13.21 3.59 -7.89
C ILE A 39 -12.63 4.99 -7.60
N GLY A 40 -11.29 5.08 -7.61
CA GLY A 40 -10.55 6.29 -7.24
C GLY A 40 -10.11 6.34 -5.77
N SER A 41 -10.58 5.41 -4.93
CA SER A 41 -10.10 5.29 -3.56
C SER A 41 -8.59 5.06 -3.50
N ARG A 42 -7.93 5.75 -2.57
CA ARG A 42 -6.52 5.52 -2.24
C ARG A 42 -6.45 4.69 -0.97
N VAL A 43 -5.51 3.74 -0.96
CA VAL A 43 -5.28 2.82 0.16
C VAL A 43 -3.79 2.70 0.43
N ARG A 44 -3.43 2.17 1.60
CA ARG A 44 -2.06 1.74 1.88
C ARG A 44 -1.98 0.23 1.94
N VAL A 45 -1.08 -0.33 1.13
CA VAL A 45 -0.78 -1.76 1.13
C VAL A 45 0.45 -2.00 2.00
N LEU A 46 0.27 -2.68 3.12
CA LEU A 46 1.42 -3.09 3.94
C LEU A 46 2.11 -4.29 3.28
N PRO A 47 3.44 -4.23 3.08
CA PRO A 47 4.19 -5.28 2.41
C PRO A 47 4.31 -6.52 3.30
N ASN A 48 4.45 -7.69 2.66
CA ASN A 48 4.80 -8.91 3.38
C ASN A 48 6.26 -8.86 3.87
N HIS A 49 7.17 -8.34 3.05
CA HIS A 49 8.59 -8.24 3.36
C HIS A 49 9.15 -6.89 2.93
N VAL A 50 9.61 -6.10 3.90
CA VAL A 50 10.05 -4.72 3.66
C VAL A 50 11.20 -4.64 2.65
N CYS A 51 12.19 -5.53 2.71
CA CYS A 51 13.37 -5.43 1.87
C CYS A 51 13.05 -5.62 0.38
N MET A 52 12.13 -6.53 0.06
CA MET A 52 11.76 -6.82 -1.33
C MET A 52 10.92 -5.69 -1.91
N THR A 53 9.92 -5.22 -1.16
CA THR A 53 9.09 -4.09 -1.60
C THR A 53 9.92 -2.82 -1.74
N ALA A 54 10.78 -2.53 -0.77
CA ALA A 54 11.60 -1.32 -0.79
C ALA A 54 12.65 -1.32 -1.92
N ALA A 55 13.05 -2.49 -2.44
CA ALA A 55 13.98 -2.61 -3.56
C ALA A 55 13.35 -2.29 -4.94
N MET A 56 12.03 -2.28 -5.04
CA MET A 56 11.31 -2.00 -6.30
C MET A 56 11.13 -0.50 -6.58
N TYR A 57 11.69 0.38 -5.74
CA TYR A 57 11.56 1.83 -5.85
C TYR A 57 12.94 2.51 -5.85
N ASP A 58 13.07 3.60 -6.60
CA ASP A 58 14.28 4.44 -6.62
C ASP A 58 14.46 5.30 -5.36
N GLY A 59 13.43 5.40 -4.54
CA GLY A 59 13.43 6.18 -3.32
C GLY A 59 12.10 6.11 -2.58
N TYR A 60 12.04 6.77 -1.42
CA TYR A 60 10.93 6.69 -0.49
C TYR A 60 10.40 8.08 -0.17
N ARG A 61 9.08 8.24 -0.24
CA ARG A 61 8.39 9.42 0.28
C ARG A 61 8.24 9.27 1.79
N VAL A 62 8.91 10.12 2.55
CA VAL A 62 8.82 10.14 4.02
C VAL A 62 7.65 11.02 4.40
N VAL A 63 6.79 10.51 5.27
CA VAL A 63 5.58 11.21 5.72
C VAL A 63 5.69 11.50 7.21
N ASP A 64 5.21 12.67 7.62
CA ASP A 64 4.97 12.94 9.03
C ASP A 64 3.86 12.02 9.54
N ALA A 65 3.99 11.55 10.78
CA ALA A 65 3.25 10.46 11.43
C ALA A 65 1.95 9.98 10.69
N GLY A 66 1.94 8.73 10.24
CA GLY A 66 0.78 8.12 9.56
C GLY A 66 0.69 8.49 8.08
N ALA A 67 -0.33 9.26 7.69
CA ALA A 67 -0.46 9.83 6.35
C ALA A 67 -0.50 11.36 6.34
N GLY A 68 0.35 11.97 7.17
CA GLY A 68 0.66 13.37 7.06
C GLY A 68 1.30 13.71 5.71
N PRO A 69 1.59 15.00 5.48
CA PRO A 69 2.25 15.44 4.26
C PRO A 69 3.59 14.72 4.08
N VAL A 70 4.01 14.59 2.82
CA VAL A 70 5.37 14.16 2.52
C VAL A 70 6.32 15.26 2.99
N VAL A 71 7.19 14.93 3.94
CA VAL A 71 8.16 15.85 4.53
C VAL A 71 9.54 15.73 3.93
N ASP A 72 9.83 14.60 3.28
CA ASP A 72 11.13 14.35 2.67
C ASP A 72 11.05 13.29 1.55
N LEU A 73 12.07 13.23 0.71
CA LEU A 73 12.29 12.20 -0.29
C LEU A 73 13.67 11.57 -0.09
N TRP A 74 13.69 10.31 0.33
CA TRP A 74 14.93 9.57 0.49
C TRP A 74 15.28 8.80 -0.77
N SER A 75 16.36 9.17 -1.44
CA SER A 75 16.90 8.36 -2.54
C SER A 75 17.42 7.02 -2.02
N ARG A 76 17.20 5.95 -2.79
CA ARG A 76 17.74 4.63 -2.51
C ARG A 76 18.98 4.37 -3.38
N ILE A 77 20.01 3.78 -2.80
CA ILE A 77 21.15 3.25 -3.57
C ILE A 77 20.73 1.91 -4.19
N ASN A 78 20.86 1.80 -5.51
CA ASN A 78 20.44 0.64 -6.31
C ASN A 78 21.60 0.06 -7.13
N GLY A 79 21.47 -1.21 -7.53
CA GLY A 79 22.47 -1.92 -8.32
C GLY A 79 23.52 -2.65 -7.48
N TRP A 80 24.65 -2.94 -8.13
CA TRP A 80 25.85 -3.56 -7.57
C TRP A 80 27.09 -2.75 -7.95
#